data_AF-T1DG17-F1
#
_entry.id   AF-T1DG17-F1
#
_cell.length_a   1.000
_cell.length_b   1.000
_cell.length_c   1.000
_cell.angle_alpha   90.00
_cell.angle_beta   90.00
_cell.angle_gamma   90.00
#
_symmetry.space_group_name_H-M   'P 1'
#
loop_
_entity.id
_entity.type
_entity.pdbx_description
1 polymer ?
#
loop_
_entity_poly.entity_id
_entity_poly.type
_entity_poly.pdbx_seq_one_letter_code
_entity_poly.pdbx_strand_id
1 'polypeptide(L)'
;MYSKSVDQMTILHGDRTKLKDLLRKRLIECGWFEEVQLLCRQSITESELGNLDNVVQHVTPKARALVPDIVKRELLYKIRAILVERGQMAIDV
;
A
#
# COMPACT_ATOMS: atom_id res chain seq x y z
N MET A 1 -12.30 -8.14 -10.58
CA MET A 1 -12.12 -6.91 -11.40
C MET A 1 -12.85 -5.77 -10.70
N TYR A 2 -12.14 -4.83 -10.07
CA TYR A 2 -12.78 -3.61 -9.55
C TYR A 2 -12.96 -2.61 -10.70
N SER A 3 -14.13 -1.99 -10.81
CA SER A 3 -14.51 -1.11 -11.92
C SER A 3 -13.63 0.14 -11.95
N LYS A 4 -13.12 0.51 -13.11
CA LYS A 4 -12.29 1.73 -13.32
C LYS A 4 -12.95 3.00 -12.74
N SER A 5 -14.28 3.03 -12.65
CA SER A 5 -15.05 4.15 -12.12
C SER A 5 -14.80 4.42 -10.62
N VAL A 6 -14.66 3.39 -9.78
CA VAL A 6 -14.39 3.60 -8.33
C VAL A 6 -12.97 4.11 -8.07
N ASP A 7 -12.01 3.64 -8.86
CA ASP A 7 -10.62 4.10 -8.81
C ASP A 7 -10.49 5.56 -9.28
N GLN A 8 -11.22 5.93 -10.33
CA GLN A 8 -11.21 7.29 -10.87
C GLN A 8 -11.89 8.27 -9.90
N MET A 9 -13.00 7.88 -9.28
CA MET A 9 -13.71 8.70 -8.28
C MET A 9 -12.86 8.93 -7.01
N THR A 10 -12.21 7.89 -6.48
CA THR A 10 -11.34 8.02 -5.30
C THR A 10 -10.08 8.86 -5.57
N ILE A 11 -9.62 8.91 -6.82
CA ILE A 11 -8.55 9.82 -7.26
C ILE A 11 -9.04 11.28 -7.29
N LEU A 12 -10.19 11.53 -7.92
CA LEU A 12 -10.71 12.89 -8.14
C LEU A 12 -10.99 13.63 -6.83
N HIS A 13 -11.36 12.92 -5.77
CA HIS A 13 -11.64 13.52 -4.47
C HIS A 13 -10.49 13.46 -3.45
N GLY A 14 -9.30 13.01 -3.87
CA GLY A 14 -8.11 12.99 -3.01
C GLY A 14 -8.11 11.89 -1.92
N ASP A 15 -9.14 11.05 -1.86
CA ASP A 15 -9.23 9.96 -0.88
C ASP A 15 -8.15 8.91 -1.10
N ARG A 16 -7.76 8.67 -2.36
CA ARG A 16 -6.62 7.80 -2.69
C ARG A 16 -5.31 8.32 -2.10
N THR A 17 -5.11 9.63 -2.08
CA THR A 17 -3.90 10.25 -1.50
C THR A 17 -3.89 10.06 0.02
N LYS A 18 -5.02 10.36 0.69
CA LYS A 18 -5.18 10.14 2.14
C LYS A 18 -4.94 8.68 2.54
N LEU A 19 -5.45 7.72 1.77
CA LEU A 19 -5.24 6.29 2.00
C LEU A 19 -3.77 5.90 1.81
N LYS A 20 -3.08 6.45 0.80
CA LYS A 20 -1.64 6.23 0.60
C LYS A 20 -0.82 6.77 1.76
N ASP A 21 -1.15 7.96 2.26
CA ASP A 21 -0.42 8.58 3.35
C ASP A 21 -0.65 7.85 4.67
N LEU A 22 -1.89 7.40 4.93
CA LEU A 22 -2.18 6.52 6.06
C LEU A 22 -1.36 5.23 5.99
N LEU A 23 -1.36 4.56 4.83
CA LEU A 23 -0.59 3.33 4.65
C LEU A 23 0.90 3.57 4.91
N ARG A 24 1.49 4.62 4.32
CA ARG A 24 2.90 4.97 4.56
C ARG A 24 3.20 5.19 6.03
N LYS A 25 2.36 5.95 6.73
CA LYS A 25 2.50 6.20 8.16
C LYS A 25 2.49 4.90 8.95
N ARG A 26 1.54 4.00 8.69
CA ARG A 26 1.45 2.71 9.39
C ARG A 26 2.62 1.78 9.12
N LEU A 27 3.12 1.75 7.88
CA LEU A 27 4.30 0.95 7.52
C LEU A 27 5.56 1.45 8.24
N ILE A 28 5.71 2.76 8.44
CA ILE A 28 6.81 3.32 9.23
C ILE A 28 6.62 2.98 10.72
N GLU A 29 5.44 3.22 11.27
CA GLU A 29 5.15 2.99 12.69
C GLU A 29 5.30 1.52 13.11
N CYS A 30 5.02 0.56 12.22
CA CYS A 30 5.17 -0.87 12.52
C CYS A 30 6.55 -1.42 12.18
N GLY A 31 7.53 -0.58 11.81
CA GLY A 31 8.91 -0.98 11.52
C GLY A 31 9.12 -1.68 10.16
N TRP A 32 8.09 -1.73 9.32
CA TRP A 32 8.15 -2.40 8.02
C TRP A 32 9.16 -1.70 7.09
N PHE A 33 9.26 -0.37 7.17
CA PHE A 33 10.17 0.39 6.33
C PHE A 33 11.63 -0.01 6.58
N GLU A 34 12.03 -0.09 7.84
CA GLU A 34 13.37 -0.48 8.28
C GLU A 34 13.69 -1.92 7.90
N GLU A 35 12.71 -2.82 8.04
CA GLU A 35 12.85 -4.24 7.67
C GLU A 35 13.05 -4.41 6.15
N VAL A 36 12.29 -3.68 5.33
CA VAL A 36 12.47 -3.69 3.87
C VAL A 36 13.80 -3.06 3.46
N GLN A 37 14.25 -2.00 4.14
CA GLN A 37 15.58 -1.44 3.90
C GLN A 37 16.69 -2.46 4.19
N LEU A 38 16.55 -3.26 5.26
CA LEU A 38 17.49 -4.34 5.58
C LEU A 38 17.47 -5.42 4.50
N LEU A 39 16.28 -5.84 4.05
CA LEU A 39 16.13 -6.80 2.95
C LEU A 39 16.78 -6.32 1.65
N CYS A 40 16.66 -5.03 1.32
CA CYS A 40 17.36 -4.45 0.16
C CYS A 40 18.87 -4.55 0.31
N ARG A 41 19.43 -4.18 1.47
CA ARG A 41 20.88 -4.25 1.73
C ARG A 41 21.41 -5.68 1.66
N GLN A 42 20.68 -6.64 2.25
CA GLN A 42 21.02 -8.06 2.17
C GLN A 42 20.97 -8.56 0.72
N SER A 43 19.92 -8.21 -0.03
CA SER A 43 19.78 -8.65 -1.43
C SER A 43 20.89 -8.10 -2.34
N ILE A 44 21.41 -6.91 -2.06
CA ILE A 44 22.56 -6.32 -2.79
C ILE A 44 23.88 -6.99 -2.40
N THR A 45 23.99 -7.48 -1.15
CA THR A 45 25.23 -8.06 -0.62
C THR A 45 25.35 -9.55 -0.94
N GLU A 46 24.25 -10.29 -0.84
CA GLU A 46 24.19 -11.74 -1.07
C GLU A 46 24.15 -12.12 -2.55
N SER A 47 23.76 -11.18 -3.39
CA SER A 47 23.53 -11.43 -4.80
C SER A 47 24.42 -10.50 -5.60
N GLU A 48 25.13 -11.04 -6.60
CA GLU A 48 25.77 -10.25 -7.66
C GLU A 48 24.72 -9.57 -8.57
N LEU A 49 23.58 -9.11 -7.99
CA LEU A 49 22.55 -8.33 -8.67
C LEU A 49 23.11 -6.94 -8.91
N GLY A 50 23.91 -6.82 -9.97
CA GLY A 50 24.50 -5.56 -10.40
C GLY A 50 23.48 -4.51 -10.83
N ASN A 51 22.18 -4.84 -10.92
CA ASN A 51 21.12 -3.93 -11.31
C ASN A 51 19.99 -3.83 -10.28
N LEU A 52 19.55 -2.60 -10.03
CA LEU A 52 18.43 -2.21 -9.16
C LEU A 52 17.14 -2.96 -9.49
N ASP A 53 16.83 -3.18 -10.77
CA ASP A 53 15.60 -3.85 -11.18
C ASP A 53 15.49 -5.26 -10.61
N ASN A 54 16.59 -5.99 -10.58
CA ASN A 54 16.61 -7.35 -10.03
C ASN A 54 16.42 -7.33 -8.51
N VAL A 55 17.00 -6.35 -7.82
CA VAL A 55 16.78 -6.15 -6.38
C VAL A 55 15.31 -5.87 -6.11
N VAL A 56 14.67 -5.00 -6.90
CA VAL A 56 13.25 -4.69 -6.77
C VAL A 56 12.39 -5.93 -7.00
N GLN A 57 12.67 -6.71 -8.06
CA GLN A 57 11.94 -7.94 -8.36
C GLN A 57 12.06 -8.97 -7.23
N HIS A 58 13.22 -9.07 -6.60
CA HIS A 58 13.47 -10.02 -5.52
C HIS A 58 12.88 -9.57 -4.17
N VAL A 59 13.02 -8.29 -3.83
CA VAL A 59 12.59 -7.74 -2.53
C VAL A 59 11.08 -7.49 -2.47
N THR A 60 10.47 -7.01 -3.55
CA THR A 60 9.03 -6.66 -3.58
C THR A 60 8.10 -7.76 -3.05
N PRO A 61 8.20 -9.04 -3.46
CA PRO A 61 7.32 -10.08 -2.92
C PRO A 61 7.54 -10.32 -1.43
N LYS A 62 8.79 -10.30 -0.94
CA LYS A 62 9.12 -10.45 0.49
C LYS A 62 8.57 -9.27 1.30
N ALA A 63 8.83 -8.06 0.83
CA ALA A 63 8.31 -6.83 1.42
C ALA A 63 6.78 -6.84 1.53
N ARG A 64 6.06 -7.28 0.49
CA ARG A 64 4.59 -7.40 0.54
C ARG A 64 4.10 -8.41 1.56
N ALA A 65 4.81 -9.52 1.74
CA ALA A 65 4.47 -10.55 2.72
C ALA A 65 4.65 -10.06 4.16
N LEU A 66 5.66 -9.21 4.40
CA LEU A 66 5.94 -8.63 5.72
C LEU A 66 4.91 -7.62 6.22
N VAL A 67 4.01 -7.13 5.36
CA VAL A 67 2.99 -6.17 5.80
C VAL A 67 2.09 -6.84 6.85
N PRO A 68 2.01 -6.31 8.09
CA PRO A 68 1.22 -6.94 9.13
C PRO A 68 -0.28 -6.93 8.81
N ASP A 69 -1.00 -7.99 9.20
CA ASP A 69 -2.43 -8.11 8.92
C ASP A 69 -3.27 -7.02 9.59
N ILE A 70 -2.80 -6.47 10.70
CA ILE A 70 -3.45 -5.33 11.36
C ILE A 70 -3.48 -4.09 10.44
N VAL A 71 -2.38 -3.81 9.72
CA VAL A 71 -2.29 -2.70 8.76
C VAL A 71 -3.21 -2.95 7.57
N LYS A 72 -3.23 -4.19 7.05
CA LYS A 72 -4.13 -4.58 5.95
C LYS A 72 -5.59 -4.40 6.34
N ARG A 73 -5.98 -4.87 7.54
CA ARG A 73 -7.34 -4.75 8.06
C ARG A 73 -7.76 -3.30 8.26
N GLU A 74 -6.91 -2.47 8.86
CA GLU A 74 -7.19 -1.04 9.03
C GLU A 74 -7.42 -0.35 7.69
N LEU A 75 -6.55 -0.60 6.71
CA LEU A 75 -6.66 0.00 5.39
C LEU A 75 -7.95 -0.45 4.68
N LEU A 76 -8.27 -1.75 4.74
CA LEU A 76 -9.52 -2.30 4.17
C LEU A 76 -10.76 -1.69 4.83
N TYR A 77 -10.74 -1.51 6.15
CA TYR A 77 -11.83 -0.86 6.88
C TYR A 77 -12.03 0.58 6.39
N LYS A 78 -10.95 1.36 6.25
CA LYS A 78 -11.01 2.75 5.76
C LYS A 78 -11.49 2.82 4.31
N ILE A 79 -11.05 1.92 3.44
CA ILE A 79 -11.54 1.82 2.06
C ILE A 79 -13.05 1.56 2.04
N ARG A 80 -13.53 0.60 2.83
CA ARG A 80 -14.97 0.30 2.92
C ARG A 80 -15.76 1.51 3.43
N ALA A 81 -15.28 2.20 4.46
CA ALA A 81 -15.93 3.39 5.00
C ALA A 81 -16.07 4.50 3.92
N ILE A 82 -15.00 4.78 3.18
CA ILE A 82 -15.03 5.75 2.07
C ILE A 82 -16.04 5.32 1.00
N LEU A 83 -16.06 4.05 0.61
CA LEU A 83 -16.99 3.56 -0.40
C LEU A 83 -18.45 3.64 0.04
N VAL A 84 -18.74 3.38 1.32
CA VAL A 84 -20.09 3.53 1.89
C VAL A 84 -20.50 5.00 1.93
N GLU A 85 -19.66 5.88 2.45
CA GLU A 85 -19.92 7.33 2.48
C GLU A 85 -20.20 7.89 1.08
N ARG A 86 -19.40 7.46 0.09
CA ARG A 86 -19.57 7.84 -1.33
C ARG A 86 -20.82 7.24 -1.96
N GLY A 87 -21.16 6.01 -1.61
CA GLY A 87 -22.38 5.34 -2.06
C GLY A 87 -23.63 6.03 -1.52
N GLN A 88 -23.60 6.50 -0.28
CA GLN A 88 -24.68 7.24 0.37
C GLN A 88 -24.87 8.63 -0.23
N MET A 89 -23.78 9.36 -0.49
CA MET A 89 -23.85 10.68 -1.15
C MET A 89 -24.42 10.64 -2.58
N ALA A 90 -24.37 9.49 -3.26
CA ALA A 90 -24.95 9.34 -4.60
C ALA A 90 -26.48 9.13 -4.57
N ILE A 91 -27.07 8.85 -3.40
CA ILE A 91 -28.52 8.67 -3.20
C ILE A 91 -29.18 9.96 -2.69
N ASP A 92 -28.39 10.83 -2.07
CA ASP A 92 -28.84 12.08 -1.45
C ASP A 92 -28.71 13.32 -2.39
N VAL A 93 -28.49 13.13 -3.70
CA VAL A 93 -28.40 14.18 -4.74
C VAL A 93 -29.43 13.95 -5.83
#